data_AF-A0A954CHP6-F1
#
_entry.id   AF-A0A954CHP6-F1
#
_cell.length_a   1.000
_cell.length_b   1.000
_cell.length_c   1.000
_cell.angle_alpha   90.00
_cell.angle_beta   90.00
_cell.angle_gamma   90.00
#
_symmetry.space_group_name_H-M   'P 1'
#
loop_
_entity.id
_entity.type
_entity.pdbx_description
1 polymer ?
#
loop_
_entity_poly.entity_id
_entity_poly.type
_entity_poly.pdbx_seq_one_letter_code
_entity_poly.pdbx_strand_id
1 'polypeptide(L)'
;MNEGPENAATGNTGDENLFQSPAPAEPTPRAEPIEQRIAKFSNVLESAVEKVVKGQPGVVRHILVSLMVGGHVLLEGNPGTAKTLLVRTLSKLCHLEFRRIQFTPDLMPSDITGTSIFRPDRAEFEFRRGPVFTQMLL
;
A
#
# COMPACT_ATOMS: atom_id res chain seq x y z
N MET A 1 -20.01 49.17 -75.51
CA MET A 1 -18.78 49.06 -74.68
C MET A 1 -19.25 48.67 -73.28
N ASN A 2 -19.04 47.48 -72.71
CA ASN A 2 -18.09 46.38 -72.90
C ASN A 2 -18.81 45.05 -72.62
N GLU A 3 -18.35 43.95 -73.23
CA GLU A 3 -18.68 42.58 -72.81
C GLU A 3 -17.55 42.02 -71.91
N GLY A 4 -17.91 41.10 -71.01
CA GLY A 4 -16.97 40.29 -70.23
C GLY A 4 -17.48 39.95 -68.81
N PRO A 5 -18.03 38.74 -68.56
CA PRO A 5 -18.61 38.29 -67.29
C PRO A 5 -17.63 37.44 -66.46
N GLU A 6 -17.97 37.04 -65.22
CA GLU A 6 -17.70 35.71 -64.60
C GLU A 6 -17.69 35.71 -63.04
N ASN A 7 -18.53 34.82 -62.49
CA ASN A 7 -18.59 34.18 -61.16
C ASN A 7 -18.63 35.05 -59.87
N ALA A 8 -19.71 35.04 -59.09
CA ALA A 8 -20.38 33.93 -58.38
C ALA A 8 -19.51 33.25 -57.31
N ALA A 9 -19.85 33.48 -56.03
CA ALA A 9 -20.14 32.44 -55.02
C ALA A 9 -20.10 33.02 -53.59
N THR A 10 -21.31 33.22 -53.06
CA THR A 10 -21.80 32.75 -51.75
C THR A 10 -21.03 33.08 -50.46
N GLY A 11 -21.70 33.86 -49.61
CA GLY A 11 -21.35 34.11 -48.22
C GLY A 11 -21.38 32.84 -47.36
N ASN A 12 -20.20 32.55 -46.82
CA ASN A 12 -19.86 32.28 -45.43
C ASN A 12 -20.88 31.71 -44.42
N THR A 13 -20.37 30.68 -43.74
CA THR A 13 -20.47 30.40 -42.29
C THR A 13 -21.75 29.76 -41.76
N GLY A 14 -21.72 28.43 -41.69
CA GLY A 14 -22.56 27.64 -40.80
C GLY A 14 -22.22 26.16 -40.91
N ASP A 15 -21.66 25.61 -39.83
CA ASP A 15 -21.81 24.21 -39.45
C ASP A 15 -21.09 23.10 -40.23
N GLU A 16 -19.75 23.14 -40.33
CA GLU A 16 -18.98 21.91 -40.62
C GLU A 16 -17.66 21.87 -39.85
N ASN A 17 -17.71 21.51 -38.56
CA ASN A 17 -16.61 20.79 -37.86
C ASN A 17 -17.04 20.37 -36.44
N LEU A 18 -18.04 19.50 -36.32
CA LEU A 18 -18.39 18.82 -35.05
C LEU A 18 -17.79 17.41 -34.90
N PHE A 19 -17.00 16.94 -35.87
CA PHE A 19 -16.36 15.62 -35.86
C PHE A 19 -14.84 15.71 -35.73
N GLN A 20 -14.34 16.50 -34.78
CA GLN A 20 -12.96 16.37 -34.36
C GLN A 20 -12.84 15.06 -33.57
N SER A 21 -12.55 13.98 -34.30
CA SER A 21 -12.22 12.67 -33.73
C SER A 21 -11.10 12.88 -32.70
N PRO A 22 -11.22 12.39 -31.46
CA PRO A 22 -10.16 12.56 -30.49
C PRO A 22 -8.89 11.96 -31.06
N ALA A 23 -7.82 12.77 -31.09
CA ALA A 23 -6.47 12.32 -31.40
C ALA A 23 -6.19 11.02 -30.63
N PRO A 24 -5.46 10.04 -31.22
CA PRO A 24 -5.21 8.77 -30.56
C PRO A 24 -4.63 9.05 -29.18
N ALA A 25 -5.33 8.59 -28.15
CA ALA A 25 -4.90 8.72 -26.77
C ALA A 25 -3.42 8.32 -26.70
N GLU A 26 -2.58 9.25 -26.22
CA GLU A 26 -1.19 8.95 -25.92
C GLU A 26 -1.12 7.62 -25.19
N PRO A 27 -0.21 6.70 -25.56
CA PRO A 27 -0.14 5.41 -24.93
C PRO A 27 0.11 5.64 -23.44
N THR A 28 -0.92 5.38 -22.62
CA THR A 28 -0.76 5.23 -21.18
C THR A 28 0.45 4.33 -20.97
N PRO A 29 1.47 4.74 -20.21
CA PRO A 29 2.67 3.93 -20.05
C PRO A 29 2.21 2.55 -19.59
N ARG A 30 2.49 1.51 -20.40
CA ARG A 30 2.15 0.13 -20.07
C ARG A 30 2.75 -0.12 -18.69
N ALA A 31 1.89 -0.23 -17.67
CA ALA A 31 2.35 -0.49 -16.32
C ALA A 31 3.25 -1.73 -16.36
N GLU A 32 4.42 -1.66 -15.72
CA GLU A 32 5.32 -2.81 -15.59
C GLU A 32 4.52 -4.03 -15.10
N PRO A 33 4.77 -5.24 -15.65
CA PRO A 33 4.13 -6.47 -15.19
C PRO A 33 4.19 -6.61 -13.67
N ILE A 34 3.10 -7.10 -13.06
CA ILE A 34 2.99 -7.17 -11.60
C ILE A 34 4.10 -8.03 -10.98
N GLU A 35 4.54 -9.07 -11.68
CA GLU A 35 5.63 -9.95 -11.29
C GLU A 35 6.95 -9.18 -11.15
N GLN A 36 7.23 -8.26 -12.08
CA GLN A 36 8.43 -7.43 -12.06
C GLN A 36 8.38 -6.43 -10.90
N ARG A 37 7.21 -5.84 -10.66
CA ARG A 37 6.99 -4.92 -9.54
C ARG A 37 7.20 -5.61 -8.19
N ILE A 38 6.62 -6.81 -8.03
CA ILE A 38 6.79 -7.64 -6.82
C ILE A 38 8.27 -8.01 -6.64
N ALA A 39 8.93 -8.50 -7.70
CA ALA A 39 10.34 -8.88 -7.62
C ALA A 39 11.23 -7.70 -7.23
N LYS A 40 11.03 -6.54 -7.85
CA LYS A 40 11.77 -5.30 -7.54
C LYS A 40 11.56 -4.87 -6.09
N PHE A 41 10.31 -4.87 -5.64
CA PHE A 41 9.97 -4.50 -4.25
C PHE A 41 10.59 -5.46 -3.23
N SER A 42 10.47 -6.77 -3.44
CA SER A 42 11.07 -7.79 -2.56
C SER A 42 12.59 -7.65 -2.51
N ASN A 43 13.26 -7.49 -3.65
CA ASN A 43 14.72 -7.36 -3.71
C ASN A 43 15.22 -6.12 -2.94
N VAL A 44 14.50 -5.00 -3.04
CA VAL A 44 14.83 -3.77 -2.31
C VAL A 44 14.70 -3.99 -0.80
N LEU A 45 13.61 -4.63 -0.35
CA LEU A 45 13.39 -4.90 1.06
C LEU A 45 14.38 -5.92 1.63
N GLU A 46 14.62 -7.03 0.94
CA GLU A 46 15.61 -8.04 1.34
C GLU A 46 16.99 -7.41 1.51
N SER A 47 17.43 -6.60 0.55
CA SER A 47 18.72 -5.88 0.59
C SER A 47 18.79 -4.88 1.74
N ALA A 48 17.69 -4.20 2.06
CA ALA A 48 17.64 -3.24 3.16
C ALA A 48 17.66 -3.94 4.53
N VAL A 49 16.93 -5.04 4.68
CA VAL A 49 16.91 -5.85 5.90
C VAL A 49 18.29 -6.47 6.17
N GLU A 50 18.98 -6.94 5.14
CA GLU A 50 20.31 -7.57 5.27
C GLU A 50 21.37 -6.62 5.86
N LYS A 51 21.16 -5.30 5.77
CA LYS A 51 22.05 -4.31 6.41
C LYS A 51 21.94 -4.32 7.94
N VAL A 52 20.83 -4.81 8.49
CA VAL A 52 20.52 -4.81 9.93
C VAL A 52 20.50 -6.22 10.51
N VAL A 53 19.94 -7.19 9.78
CA VAL A 53 19.80 -8.59 10.20
C VAL A 53 20.55 -9.48 9.22
N LYS A 54 21.68 -10.04 9.67
CA LYS A 54 22.54 -10.92 8.85
C LYS A 54 22.12 -12.38 8.95
N GLY A 55 22.27 -13.13 7.86
CA GLY A 55 22.21 -14.59 7.85
C GLY A 55 20.81 -15.23 7.87
N GLN A 56 19.75 -14.48 7.54
CA GLN A 56 18.37 -15.01 7.54
C GLN A 56 17.55 -14.72 6.25
N PRO A 57 18.13 -14.83 5.03
CA PRO A 57 17.42 -14.42 3.81
C PRO A 57 16.11 -15.20 3.57
N GLY A 58 16.07 -16.50 3.87
CA GLY A 58 14.86 -17.31 3.71
C GLY A 58 13.72 -16.88 4.64
N VAL A 59 14.04 -16.52 5.89
CA VAL A 59 13.04 -16.04 6.87
C VAL A 59 12.46 -14.70 6.40
N VAL A 60 13.32 -13.77 5.96
CA VAL A 60 12.89 -12.48 5.41
C VAL A 60 11.92 -12.71 4.26
N ARG A 61 12.28 -13.58 3.32
CA ARG A 61 11.45 -13.88 2.16
C ARG A 61 10.08 -14.45 2.52
N HIS A 62 10.01 -15.39 3.47
CA HIS A 62 8.73 -15.92 3.94
C HIS A 62 7.86 -14.86 4.62
N ILE A 63 8.44 -13.96 5.41
CA ILE A 63 7.69 -12.85 6.01
C ILE A 63 7.16 -11.91 4.93
N LEU A 64 7.95 -11.58 3.90
CA LEU A 64 7.50 -10.74 2.79
C LEU A 64 6.35 -11.39 2.01
N VAL A 65 6.46 -12.68 1.70
CA VAL A 65 5.37 -13.43 1.06
C VAL A 65 4.11 -13.38 1.92
N SER A 66 4.21 -13.65 3.21
CA SER A 66 3.09 -13.59 4.15
C SER A 66 2.45 -12.20 4.18
N LEU A 67 3.26 -11.14 4.21
CA LEU A 67 2.78 -9.77 4.23
C LEU A 67 1.99 -9.43 2.96
N MET A 68 2.45 -9.88 1.78
CA MET A 68 1.78 -9.63 0.50
C MET A 68 0.44 -10.35 0.37
N VAL A 69 0.31 -11.55 0.94
CA VAL A 69 -0.94 -12.34 0.88
C VAL A 69 -1.86 -12.12 2.09
N GLY A 70 -1.46 -11.27 3.05
CA GLY A 70 -2.22 -11.03 4.27
C GLY A 70 -2.20 -12.20 5.27
N GLY A 71 -1.18 -13.05 5.23
CA GLY A 71 -0.99 -14.17 6.13
C GLY A 71 -0.32 -13.80 7.46
N HIS A 72 -0.29 -14.76 8.39
CA HIS A 72 0.41 -14.64 9.67
C HIS A 72 1.63 -15.57 9.73
N VAL A 73 2.68 -15.14 10.44
CA VAL A 73 3.93 -15.90 10.57
C VAL A 73 4.19 -16.21 12.04
N LEU A 74 4.49 -17.48 12.32
CA LEU A 74 5.06 -17.90 13.59
C LEU A 74 6.59 -17.94 13.47
N LEU A 75 7.28 -17.11 14.25
CA LEU A 75 8.75 -17.02 14.24
C LEU A 75 9.35 -17.80 15.42
N GLU A 76 9.75 -19.05 15.16
CA GLU A 76 10.38 -19.90 16.16
C GLU A 76 11.92 -19.85 16.09
N GLY A 77 12.56 -20.17 17.21
CA GLY A 77 14.00 -20.36 17.32
C GLY A 77 14.61 -19.73 18.56
N ASN A 78 15.91 -19.92 18.74
CA ASN A 78 16.61 -19.62 19.97
C ASN A 78 16.54 -18.12 20.35
N PRO A 79 16.57 -17.81 21.66
CA PRO A 79 16.69 -16.43 22.12
C PRO A 79 17.93 -15.75 21.54
N GLY A 80 17.83 -14.46 21.23
CA GLY A 80 18.94 -13.69 20.66
C GLY A 80 19.08 -13.76 19.14
N THR A 81 18.23 -14.49 18.42
CA THR A 81 18.27 -14.61 16.94
C THR A 81 17.64 -13.43 16.18
N ALA A 82 17.64 -12.24 16.78
CA ALA A 82 17.17 -10.99 16.18
C ALA A 82 15.71 -10.98 15.66
N LYS A 83 14.83 -11.89 16.09
CA LYS A 83 13.43 -11.98 15.62
C LYS A 83 12.66 -10.67 15.77
N THR A 84 12.72 -10.07 16.97
CA THR A 84 12.10 -8.77 17.23
C THR A 84 12.71 -7.65 16.39
N LEU A 85 14.03 -7.68 16.18
CA LEU A 85 14.72 -6.68 15.37
C LEU A 85 14.33 -6.81 13.89
N LEU A 86 14.19 -8.03 13.38
CA LEU A 86 13.74 -8.33 12.03
C LEU A 86 12.35 -7.75 11.75
N VAL A 87 11.37 -8.11 12.57
CA VAL A 87 9.97 -7.64 12.40
C VAL A 87 9.90 -6.12 12.54
N ARG A 88 10.59 -5.53 13.53
CA ARG A 88 10.66 -4.08 13.71
C ARG A 88 11.36 -3.35 12.55
N THR A 89 12.32 -3.99 11.90
CA THR A 89 13.02 -3.41 10.75
C THR A 89 12.10 -3.40 9.54
N LEU A 90 11.40 -4.51 9.28
CA LEU A 90 10.41 -4.61 8.22
C LEU A 90 9.27 -3.61 8.39
N SER A 91 8.72 -3.44 9.59
CA SER A 91 7.68 -2.43 9.81
C SER A 91 8.14 -1.01 9.49
N LYS A 92 9.37 -0.64 9.88
CA LYS A 92 9.95 0.66 9.54
C LYS A 92 10.16 0.84 8.05
N LEU A 93 10.71 -0.16 7.36
CA LEU A 93 10.98 -0.13 5.93
C LEU A 93 9.69 -0.03 5.09
N CYS A 94 8.61 -0.66 5.56
CA CYS A 94 7.31 -0.63 4.90
C CYS A 94 6.40 0.50 5.41
N HIS A 95 6.88 1.34 6.33
CA HIS A 95 6.10 2.41 6.99
C HIS A 95 4.79 1.92 7.62
N LEU A 96 4.85 0.76 8.30
CA LEU A 96 3.73 0.13 8.97
C LEU A 96 3.71 0.48 10.46
N GLU A 97 2.53 0.76 11.00
CA GLU A 97 2.29 0.80 12.43
C GLU A 97 2.69 -0.56 13.02
N PHE A 98 3.53 -0.50 14.05
CA PHE A 98 4.06 -1.67 14.73
C PHE A 98 3.68 -1.63 16.19
N ARG A 99 3.02 -2.70 16.66
CA ARG A 99 2.76 -2.92 18.08
C ARG A 99 3.28 -4.28 18.50
N ARG A 100 3.56 -4.42 19.79
CA ARG A 100 4.00 -5.68 20.39
C ARG A 100 3.14 -5.99 21.60
N ILE A 101 2.68 -7.23 21.71
CA ILE A 101 1.99 -7.74 22.88
C ILE A 101 2.92 -8.73 23.57
N GLN A 102 3.18 -8.48 24.85
CA GLN A 102 3.83 -9.51 25.67
C GLN A 102 2.73 -10.40 26.23
N PHE A 103 2.67 -11.65 25.75
CA PHE A 103 1.81 -12.64 26.38
C PHE A 103 2.27 -12.89 27.81
N THR A 104 1.36 -12.68 28.75
CA THR A 104 1.45 -13.01 30.17
C THR A 104 0.21 -13.84 30.52
N PRO A 105 0.26 -14.70 31.57
CA PRO A 105 -0.88 -15.53 31.94
C PRO A 105 -2.12 -14.70 32.35
N ASP A 106 -1.92 -13.45 32.74
CA ASP A 106 -2.98 -12.54 33.17
C ASP A 106 -3.61 -11.72 32.05
N LEU A 107 -3.10 -11.84 30.81
CA LEU A 107 -3.56 -11.04 29.68
C LEU A 107 -5.02 -11.38 29.36
N MET A 108 -5.92 -10.40 29.50
CA MET A 108 -7.33 -10.56 29.16
C MET A 108 -7.54 -10.34 27.65
N PRO A 109 -8.54 -10.99 27.02
CA PRO A 109 -8.87 -10.73 25.62
C PRO A 109 -9.12 -9.24 25.32
N SER A 110 -9.74 -8.52 26.27
CA SER A 110 -9.99 -7.08 26.18
C SER A 110 -8.70 -6.24 26.12
N ASP A 111 -7.58 -6.73 26.64
CA ASP A 111 -6.29 -6.04 26.54
C ASP A 111 -5.73 -6.08 25.12
N ILE A 112 -6.17 -7.03 24.30
CA ILE A 112 -5.77 -7.21 22.90
C ILE A 112 -6.77 -6.51 21.97
N THR A 113 -8.05 -6.76 22.17
CA THR A 113 -9.12 -6.24 21.30
C THR A 113 -9.49 -4.81 21.66
N GLY A 114 -9.31 -4.36 22.90
CA GLY A 114 -9.78 -3.08 23.39
C GLY A 114 -11.02 -3.20 24.27
N THR A 115 -11.41 -2.07 24.87
CA THR A 115 -12.50 -1.98 25.85
C THR A 115 -13.33 -0.72 25.65
N SER A 116 -14.57 -0.74 26.14
CA SER A 116 -15.45 0.42 26.14
C SER A 116 -15.30 1.19 27.44
N ILE A 117 -14.93 2.47 27.36
CA ILE A 117 -14.70 3.33 28.53
C ILE A 117 -15.84 4.33 28.61
N PHE A 118 -16.51 4.38 29.77
CA PHE A 118 -17.52 5.40 30.03
C PHE A 118 -16.84 6.77 30.17
N ARG A 119 -17.36 7.76 29.45
CA ARG A 119 -16.94 9.17 29.44
C ARG A 119 -17.96 10.00 30.23
N PRO A 120 -17.67 10.33 31.51
CA PRO A 120 -18.62 11.05 32.35
C PRO A 120 -18.92 12.46 31.85
N ASP A 121 -17.97 13.08 31.13
CA ASP A 121 -18.12 14.39 30.52
C ASP A 121 -19.21 14.44 29.44
N ARG A 122 -19.51 13.29 28.82
CA ARG A 122 -20.50 13.18 27.73
C ARG A 122 -21.62 12.20 28.03
N ALA A 123 -21.58 11.51 29.16
CA ALA A 123 -22.47 10.40 29.51
C ALA A 123 -22.55 9.30 28.43
N GLU A 124 -21.43 9.06 27.73
CA GLU A 124 -21.35 8.12 26.60
C GLU A 124 -20.28 7.05 26.82
N PHE A 125 -20.41 5.92 26.14
CA PHE A 125 -19.40 4.87 26.10
C PHE A 125 -18.52 5.03 24.85
N GLU A 126 -17.21 5.22 25.03
CA GLU A 126 -16.24 5.36 23.95
C GLU A 126 -15.40 4.08 23.82
N PHE A 127 -15.38 3.48 22.62
CA PHE A 127 -14.53 2.32 22.36
C PHE A 127 -13.05 2.72 22.22
N ARG A 128 -12.22 2.15 23.09
CA ARG A 128 -10.77 2.30 23.06
C ARG A 128 -10.14 1.08 22.42
N ARG A 129 -9.61 1.30 21.20
CA ARG A 129 -8.94 0.29 20.38
C ARG A 129 -7.74 -0.32 21.10
N GLY A 130 -7.71 -1.65 21.18
CA GLY A 130 -6.56 -2.40 21.67
C GLY A 130 -5.39 -2.44 20.69
N PRO A 131 -4.26 -3.06 21.08
CA PRO A 131 -3.05 -3.18 20.27
C PRO A 131 -3.21 -4.01 18.99
N VAL A 132 -4.27 -4.82 18.85
CA VAL A 132 -4.52 -5.57 17.61
C VAL A 132 -4.81 -4.67 16.40
N PHE A 133 -5.25 -3.43 16.63
CA PHE A 133 -5.50 -2.45 15.57
C PHE A 133 -4.19 -1.80 15.13
N THR A 134 -3.41 -2.54 14.34
CA THR A 134 -2.13 -2.15 13.77
C THR A 134 -1.89 -2.90 12.46
N GLN A 135 -0.93 -2.46 11.65
CA GLN A 135 -0.58 -3.15 10.40
C GLN A 135 0.40 -4.32 10.64
N MET A 136 1.23 -4.22 11.66
CA MET A 136 2.15 -5.27 12.08
C MET A 136 2.09 -5.45 13.60
N LEU A 137 1.79 -6.67 14.04
CA LEU A 137 1.69 -7.05 15.44
C LEU A 137 2.68 -8.19 15.73
N LEU A 138 3.44 -8.07 16.82
CA LEU A 138 4.37 -9.09 17.32
C LEU A 138 3.99 -9.58 18.72
#